data_AF-Q97AV9-F1
#
_entry.id   AF-Q97AV9-F1
#
_cell.length_a   1.000
_cell.length_b   1.000
_cell.length_c   1.000
_cell.angle_alpha   90.00
_cell.angle_beta   90.00
_cell.angle_gamma   90.00
#
_symmetry.space_group_name_H-M   'P 1'
#
loop_
_entity.id
_entity.type
_entity.pdbx_description
1 polymer ?
#
loop_
_entity_poly.entity_id
_entity_poly.type
_entity_poly.pdbx_seq_one_letter_code
_entity_poly.pdbx_strand_id
1 'polypeptide(L)' 'MTEISLARIKAAAMMMPEPVKSLILSEPDTLDASELITKLGTWDRLLKIEKAENTKNRRK' A
#
# COMPACT_ATOMS: atom_id res chain seq x y z
N MET A 1 -6.29 -16.73 14.50
CA MET A 1 -6.17 -15.33 14.03
C MET A 1 -4.80 -14.86 14.49
N THR A 2 -3.95 -14.45 13.55
CA THR A 2 -2.58 -14.03 13.85
C THR A 2 -2.50 -12.53 13.60
N GLU A 3 -2.52 -11.74 14.66
CA GLU A 3 -2.48 -10.29 14.54
C GLU A 3 -1.06 -9.79 14.25
N ILE A 4 -0.96 -8.88 13.28
CA ILE A 4 0.27 -8.24 12.84
C ILE A 4 0.12 -6.74 13.05
N SER A 5 1.08 -6.14 13.77
CA SER A 5 1.14 -4.68 13.90
C SER A 5 1.53 -4.03 12.57
N LEU A 6 0.78 -3.02 12.16
CA LEU A 6 1.05 -2.22 10.97
C LEU A 6 1.98 -1.04 11.24
N ALA A 7 2.47 -0.81 12.46
CA ALA A 7 3.23 0.40 12.81
C ALA A 7 4.40 0.68 11.85
N ARG A 8 5.18 -0.35 11.50
CA ARG A 8 6.29 -0.22 10.53
C ARG A 8 5.82 0.03 9.11
N ILE A 9 4.70 -0.59 8.72
CA ILE A 9 4.11 -0.45 7.37
C ILE A 9 3.54 0.97 7.21
N LYS A 10 2.80 1.48 8.21
CA LYS A 10 2.30 2.86 8.24
C LYS A 10 3.42 3.89 8.22
N ALA A 11 4.51 3.66 8.95
CA ALA A 11 5.68 4.53 8.89
C ALA A 11 6.28 4.57 7.47
N ALA A 12 6.42 3.42 6.81
CA ALA A 12 6.89 3.36 5.42
C ALA A 12 5.92 4.01 4.42
N ALA A 13 4.61 3.93 4.67
CA ALA A 13 3.58 4.51 3.82
C ALA A 13 3.64 6.04 3.73
N MET A 14 4.25 6.73 4.71
CA MET A 14 4.39 8.19 4.68
C MET A 14 5.13 8.71 3.44
N MET A 15 6.04 7.90 2.88
CA MET A 15 6.82 8.21 1.68
C MET A 15 6.24 7.58 0.40
N MET A 16 5.10 6.88 0.49
CA MET A 16 4.44 6.30 -0.68
C MET A 16 3.55 7.34 -1.38
N PRO A 17 3.33 7.17 -2.69
CA PRO A 17 2.40 8.02 -3.44
C PRO A 17 0.93 7.73 -3.10
N GLU A 18 0.06 8.67 -3.46
CA GLU A 18 -1.40 8.50 -3.39
C GLU A 18 -1.90 7.63 -4.57
N PRO A 19 -2.97 6.84 -4.37
CA PRO A 19 -3.80 6.72 -3.16
C PRO A 19 -3.26 5.71 -2.13
N VAL A 20 -2.14 5.05 -2.41
CA VAL A 20 -1.64 3.91 -1.60
C VAL A 20 -1.28 4.34 -0.19
N LYS A 21 -0.68 5.52 -0.03
CA LYS A 21 -0.41 6.13 1.27
C LYS A 21 -1.68 6.26 2.12
N SER A 22 -2.71 6.92 1.61
CA SER A 22 -3.96 7.12 2.36
C SER A 22 -4.64 5.79 2.71
N LEU A 23 -4.62 4.82 1.80
CA LEU A 23 -5.18 3.49 2.05
C LEU A 23 -4.50 2.81 3.24
N ILE A 24 -3.16 2.73 3.24
CA ILE A 24 -2.41 2.08 4.33
C ILE A 24 -2.64 2.80 5.67
N LEU A 25 -2.65 4.14 5.67
CA LEU A 25 -2.82 4.93 6.89
C LEU A 25 -4.25 4.83 7.46
N SER A 26 -5.25 4.53 6.63
CA SER A 26 -6.64 4.36 7.05
C SER A 26 -6.94 3.00 7.71
N GLU A 27 -6.05 2.03 7.57
CA GLU A 27 -6.19 0.72 8.21
C GLU A 27 -6.08 0.82 9.74
N PRO A 28 -6.63 -0.14 10.50
CA PRO A 28 -6.36 -0.26 11.93
C PRO A 28 -4.85 -0.48 12.21
N ASP A 29 -4.43 -0.29 13.46
CA ASP A 29 -3.01 -0.46 13.85
C ASP A 29 -2.56 -1.93 13.87
N THR A 30 -3.51 -2.86 13.89
CA THR A 30 -3.29 -4.30 13.77
C THR A 30 -4.24 -4.91 12.74
N LEU A 31 -3.77 -5.93 12.03
CA LEU A 31 -4.57 -6.73 11.09
C LEU A 31 -4.30 -8.22 11.27
N ASP A 32 -5.26 -9.07 10.92
CA ASP A 32 -4.97 -10.50 10.77
C ASP A 32 -4.02 -10.74 9.60
N ALA A 33 -3.12 -11.70 9.75
CA ALA A 33 -2.12 -12.04 8.75
C ALA A 33 -2.74 -12.35 7.37
N SER A 34 -3.89 -13.02 7.32
CA SER A 34 -4.56 -13.35 6.05
C SER A 34 -5.14 -12.10 5.36
N GLU A 35 -5.68 -11.17 6.13
CA GLU A 35 -6.17 -9.89 5.63
C GLU A 35 -5.01 -9.02 5.14
N LEU A 36 -3.91 -8.97 5.89
CA LEU A 36 -2.71 -8.24 5.51
C LEU A 36 -2.14 -8.71 4.17
N ILE A 37 -2.07 -10.03 3.94
CA ILE A 37 -1.59 -10.59 2.66
C ILE A 37 -2.43 -10.07 1.48
N THR A 38 -3.76 -10.06 1.65
CA THR A 38 -4.70 -9.59 0.62
C THR A 38 -4.52 -8.09 0.33
N LYS A 39 -4.39 -7.28 1.38
CA LYS A 39 -4.17 -5.83 1.25
C LYS A 39 -2.82 -5.49 0.61
N LEU A 40 -1.75 -6.19 0.99
CA LEU A 40 -0.42 -6.03 0.38
C LEU A 40 -0.46 -6.26 -1.15
N GLY A 41 -1.18 -7.29 -1.61
CA GLY A 41 -1.36 -7.54 -3.04
C GLY A 41 -2.11 -6.41 -3.75
N THR A 42 -3.10 -5.81 -3.09
CA THR A 42 -3.85 -4.67 -3.63
C THR A 42 -2.98 -3.42 -3.75
N TRP A 43 -2.25 -3.08 -2.68
CA TRP A 43 -1.36 -1.92 -2.66
C TRP A 43 -0.22 -2.03 -3.69
N ASP A 44 0.40 -3.21 -3.83
CA ASP A 44 1.43 -3.45 -4.85
C ASP A 44 0.87 -3.25 -6.27
N ARG A 45 -0.34 -3.73 -6.54
CA ARG A 45 -0.99 -3.53 -7.84
C ARG A 45 -1.23 -2.05 -8.15
N LEU A 46 -1.68 -1.27 -7.17
CA LEU A 46 -1.89 0.18 -7.33
C LEU A 46 -0.58 0.90 -7.62
N LEU A 47 0.50 0.59 -6.89
CA LEU A 47 1.83 1.17 -7.14
C LEU A 47 2.35 0.84 -8.55
N LYS A 48 2.08 -0.37 -9.05
CA LYS A 48 2.46 -0.78 -10.40
C LYS A 48 1.69 -0.02 -11.48
N ILE A 49 0.40 0.22 -11.27
CA ILE A 49 -0.43 1.02 -12.19
C ILE A 49 0.10 2.44 -12.28
N GLU A 50 0.34 3.09 -11.14
CA GLU A 50 0.85 4.46 -11.10
C GLU A 50 2.23 4.57 -11.78
N LYS A 51 3.14 3.62 -11.53
CA LYS A 51 4.43 3.56 -12.21
C LYS A 51 4.26 3.45 -13.73
N ALA A 52 3.35 2.60 -14.19
CA ALA A 52 3.09 2.40 -15.61
C ALA A 52 2.53 3.68 -16.28
N GLU A 53 1.61 4.38 -15.63
CA GLU A 53 1.05 5.65 -16.10
C GLU A 53 2.12 6.75 -16.18
N ASN A 54 2.96 6.87 -15.14
CA ASN A 54 4.06 7.83 -15.12
C ASN A 54 5.08 7.57 -16.25
N THR A 55 5.40 6.30 -16.54
CA THR A 55 6.25 5.97 -17.70
C THR A 55 5.61 6.27 -19.06
N LYS A 56 4.28 6.19 -19.19
CA LYS A 56 3.58 6.54 -20.44
C LYS A 56 3.58 8.05 -20.67
N ASN A 57 3.37 8.86 -19.63
CA ASN A 57 3.38 10.32 -19.75
C ASN A 57 4.77 10.89 -20.07
N ARG A 58 5.86 10.22 -19.68
CA ARG A 58 7.25 10.66 -20.01
C ARG A 58 7.70 10.36 -21.44
N ARG A 59 6.91 9.61 -22.21
CA ARG A 59 7.21 9.23 -23.62
C ARG A 59 6.37 9.99 -24.64
N LYS A 60 5.47 10.88 -24.18
CA LYS A 60 4.74 11.84 -25.01
C LYS A 60 5.39 13.20 -24.89
#